data_AF-A0A961YKA3-F1
#
_entry.id   AF-A0A961YKA3-F1
#
_cell.length_a   1.000
_cell.length_b   1.000
_cell.length_c   1.000
_cell.angle_alpha   90.00
_cell.angle_beta   90.00
_cell.angle_gamma   90.00
#
_symmetry.space_group_name_H-M   'P 1'
#
loop_
_entity.id
_entity.type
_entity.pdbx_description
1 polymer ?
#
loop_
_entity_poly.entity_id
_entity_poly.type
_entity_poly.pdbx_seq_one_letter_code
_entity_poly.pdbx_strand_id
1 'polypeptide(L)'
;MRALLATIAAALILVSAPAVAEEVIESFDARVVVQPDGVLDVVETIRVQAEGSQIRHGIYRDFPLTFVDENDNVHKVSFSIREITRDGHREDYHTASNSEGIRIYLGNADVYLDPGTYTYRIHYQTGRQIRFLPEHTELFWNVTGND
;
A
#
# COMPACT_ATOMS: atom_id res chain seq x y z
N MET A 1 38.07 24.75 -36.86
CA MET A 1 37.75 24.94 -35.43
C MET A 1 36.25 25.15 -35.17
N ARG A 2 35.55 26.06 -35.87
CA ARG A 2 34.09 26.25 -35.73
C ARG A 2 33.24 25.01 -36.05
N ALA A 3 33.62 24.24 -37.07
CA ALA A 3 32.94 22.99 -37.43
C ALA A 3 33.17 21.84 -36.42
N LEU A 4 34.28 21.87 -35.68
CA LEU A 4 34.63 20.86 -34.66
C LEU A 4 33.88 21.11 -33.34
N LEU A 5 33.61 22.38 -33.02
CA LEU A 5 32.78 22.79 -31.88
C LEU A 5 31.30 22.44 -32.09
N ALA A 6 30.81 22.49 -33.33
CA ALA A 6 29.43 22.12 -33.66
C ALA A 6 29.16 20.61 -33.51
N THR A 7 30.13 19.74 -33.83
CA THR A 7 30.00 18.29 -33.67
C THR A 7 30.04 17.84 -32.20
N ILE A 8 30.79 18.54 -31.33
CA ILE A 8 30.82 18.25 -29.89
C ILE A 8 29.49 18.66 -29.22
N ALA A 9 28.89 19.78 -29.65
CA ALA A 9 27.57 20.18 -29.16
C ALA A 9 26.45 19.23 -29.61
N ALA A 10 26.52 18.69 -30.82
CA ALA A 10 25.58 17.68 -31.30
C ALA A 10 25.73 16.32 -30.58
N ALA A 11 26.95 15.95 -30.17
CA ALA A 11 27.19 14.71 -29.42
C ALA A 11 26.74 14.80 -27.95
N LEU A 12 26.68 16.00 -27.35
CA LEU A 12 26.24 16.18 -25.96
C LEU A 12 24.72 16.12 -25.76
N ILE A 13 23.94 16.32 -26.83
CA ILE A 13 22.47 16.30 -26.77
C ILE A 13 21.92 14.86 -26.82
N LEU A 14 22.73 13.87 -27.24
CA LEU A 14 22.29 12.48 -27.44
C LEU A 14 22.41 11.55 -26.22
N VAL A 15 22.84 12.03 -25.05
CA VAL A 15 22.91 11.22 -23.82
C VAL A 15 22.04 11.84 -22.73
N SER A 16 20.76 12.03 -23.03
CA SER A 16 19.75 12.22 -21.99
C SER A 16 19.14 10.85 -21.67
N ALA A 17 19.83 10.05 -20.86
CA ALA A 17 19.24 8.82 -20.34
C ALA A 17 18.12 9.21 -19.35
N PRO A 18 16.94 8.56 -19.40
CA PRO A 18 15.92 8.79 -18.39
C PRO A 18 16.50 8.43 -17.01
N ALA A 19 16.40 9.35 -16.06
CA ALA A 19 16.72 9.06 -14.68
C ALA A 19 15.64 8.11 -14.14
N VAL A 20 16.03 6.88 -13.82
CA VAL A 20 15.18 5.92 -13.12
C VAL A 20 15.29 6.25 -11.64
N ALA A 21 14.17 6.57 -10.98
CA ALA A 21 14.17 6.78 -9.53
C ALA A 21 14.24 5.42 -8.81
N GLU A 22 14.40 5.43 -7.50
CA GLU A 22 14.23 4.20 -6.73
C GLU A 22 12.73 3.92 -6.58
N GLU A 23 12.31 2.69 -6.85
CA GLU A 23 10.94 2.27 -6.59
C GLU A 23 10.75 2.09 -5.08
N VAL A 24 9.97 2.97 -4.45
CA VAL A 24 9.93 3.12 -3.00
C VAL A 24 8.56 3.55 -2.50
N ILE A 25 8.23 3.18 -1.26
CA ILE A 25 7.13 3.80 -0.52
C ILE A 25 7.65 5.12 0.06
N GLU A 26 7.22 6.24 -0.52
CA GLU A 26 7.61 7.58 -0.08
C GLU A 26 6.97 7.96 1.25
N SER A 27 5.70 7.57 1.46
CA SER A 27 5.00 7.78 2.73
C SER A 27 3.93 6.73 2.97
N PHE A 28 3.67 6.46 4.25
CA PHE A 28 2.61 5.60 4.71
C PHE A 28 1.90 6.28 5.90
N ASP A 29 0.65 6.67 5.68
CA ASP A 29 -0.18 7.34 6.68
C ASP A 29 -1.39 6.46 7.03
N ALA A 30 -1.51 6.07 8.30
CA ALA A 30 -2.69 5.37 8.80
C ALA A 30 -3.47 6.24 9.79
N ARG A 31 -4.74 6.48 9.47
CA ARG A 31 -5.72 7.02 10.40
C ARG A 31 -6.61 5.88 10.87
N VAL A 32 -6.52 5.57 12.17
CA VAL A 32 -7.33 4.54 12.83
C VAL A 32 -8.29 5.24 13.79
N VAL A 33 -9.60 5.04 13.59
CA VAL A 33 -10.63 5.53 14.51
C VAL A 33 -11.29 4.33 15.18
N VAL A 34 -11.25 4.30 16.51
CA VAL A 34 -11.99 3.33 17.31
C VAL A 34 -13.43 3.82 17.46
N GLN A 35 -14.38 3.08 16.90
CA GLN A 35 -15.80 3.38 17.03
C GLN A 35 -16.35 2.91 18.39
N PRO A 36 -17.49 3.46 18.85
CA PRO A 36 -18.08 3.07 20.15
C PRO A 36 -18.44 1.59 20.28
N ASP A 37 -18.67 0.90 19.16
CA ASP A 37 -18.94 -0.55 19.10
C ASP A 37 -17.66 -1.40 19.03
N GLY A 38 -16.48 -0.77 19.08
CA GLY A 38 -15.19 -1.43 19.03
C GLY A 38 -14.72 -1.80 17.61
N VAL A 39 -15.44 -1.40 16.56
CA VAL A 39 -14.97 -1.51 15.18
C VAL A 39 -13.92 -0.43 14.91
N LEU A 40 -12.82 -0.82 14.27
CA LEU A 40 -11.84 0.12 13.75
C LEU A 40 -12.30 0.57 12.35
N ASP A 41 -12.45 1.88 12.18
CA ASP A 41 -12.54 2.53 10.88
C ASP A 41 -11.15 3.02 10.47
N VAL A 42 -10.58 2.39 9.45
CA VAL A 42 -9.17 2.58 9.09
C VAL A 42 -9.06 3.15 7.69
N VAL A 43 -8.29 4.21 7.59
CA VAL A 43 -7.87 4.81 6.34
C VAL A 43 -6.35 4.73 6.25
N GLU A 44 -5.85 4.04 5.24
CA GLU A 44 -4.44 4.05 4.86
C GLU A 44 -4.26 4.91 3.61
N THR A 45 -3.24 5.77 3.61
CA THR A 45 -2.80 6.54 2.44
C THR A 45 -1.34 6.24 2.20
N ILE A 46 -1.04 5.67 1.04
CA ILE A 46 0.26 5.11 0.70
C ILE A 46 0.74 5.80 -0.57
N ARG A 47 1.83 6.55 -0.47
CA ARG A 47 2.46 7.21 -1.60
C ARG A 47 3.66 6.40 -2.05
N VAL A 48 3.68 6.03 -3.33
CA VAL A 48 4.73 5.19 -3.90
C VAL A 48 5.30 5.81 -5.17
N GLN A 49 6.61 5.68 -5.35
CA GLN A 49 7.26 5.92 -6.63
C GLN A 49 7.29 4.59 -7.39
N ALA A 50 6.66 4.54 -8.56
CA ALA A 50 6.64 3.36 -9.44
C ALA A 50 7.61 3.58 -10.61
N GLU A 51 8.43 2.58 -10.92
CA GLU A 51 9.40 2.62 -12.02
C GLU A 51 9.19 1.47 -13.02
N GLY A 52 8.11 0.70 -12.83
CA GLY A 52 7.77 -0.45 -13.67
C GLY A 52 8.59 -1.70 -13.34
N SER A 53 9.23 -1.77 -12.16
CA SER A 53 10.00 -2.93 -11.72
C SER A 53 9.13 -3.91 -10.92
N GLN A 54 8.82 -3.61 -9.65
CA GLN A 54 7.89 -4.39 -8.83
C GLN A 54 6.48 -3.80 -8.91
N ILE A 55 6.36 -2.47 -8.94
CA ILE A 55 5.10 -1.73 -9.06
C ILE A 55 4.78 -1.54 -10.54
N ARG A 56 4.34 -2.62 -11.18
CA ARG A 56 3.98 -2.65 -12.62
C ARG A 56 2.52 -2.36 -12.89
N HIS A 57 1.64 -2.89 -12.05
CA HIS A 57 0.18 -2.86 -12.24
C HIS A 57 -0.55 -2.16 -11.11
N GLY A 58 0.17 -1.87 -10.03
CA GLY A 58 -0.43 -1.58 -8.74
C GLY A 58 0.45 -2.00 -7.58
N ILE A 59 -0.09 -1.83 -6.37
CA ILE A 59 0.50 -2.34 -5.13
C ILE A 59 -0.39 -3.43 -4.54
N TYR A 60 0.09 -4.12 -3.51
CA TYR A 60 -0.76 -4.98 -2.70
C TYR A 60 -0.61 -4.65 -1.23
N ARG A 61 -1.64 -4.98 -0.44
CA ARG A 61 -1.61 -4.95 1.02
C ARG A 61 -2.10 -6.28 1.56
N ASP A 62 -1.29 -6.87 2.44
CA ASP A 62 -1.71 -8.00 3.23
C ASP A 62 -2.37 -7.51 4.51
N PHE A 63 -3.43 -8.21 4.90
CA PHE A 63 -4.12 -7.98 6.15
C PHE A 63 -4.38 -9.31 6.85
N PRO A 64 -3.88 -9.50 8.08
CA PRO A 64 -4.12 -10.73 8.83
C PRO A 64 -5.60 -10.81 9.23
N LEU A 65 -6.23 -11.93 8.91
CA LEU A 65 -7.64 -12.18 9.30
C LEU A 65 -7.76 -12.93 10.63
N THR A 66 -6.62 -13.20 11.27
CA THR A 66 -6.55 -13.88 12.56
C THR A 66 -5.51 -13.28 13.47
N PHE A 67 -5.73 -13.41 14.77
CA PHE A 67 -4.71 -13.17 15.79
C PHE A 67 -4.69 -14.34 16.79
N VAL A 68 -3.60 -14.45 17.54
CA VAL A 68 -3.42 -15.46 18.60
C VAL A 68 -3.50 -14.76 19.96
N ASP A 69 -4.25 -15.31 20.91
CA ASP A 69 -4.32 -14.80 22.27
C ASP A 69 -3.24 -15.39 23.21
N GLU A 70 -3.20 -14.93 24.45
CA GLU A 70 -2.24 -15.39 25.48
C GLU A 70 -2.31 -16.89 25.80
N ASN A 71 -3.40 -17.58 25.41
CA ASN A 71 -3.60 -19.00 25.62
C ASN A 71 -3.42 -19.81 24.31
N ASP A 72 -2.74 -19.22 23.31
CA ASP A 72 -2.51 -19.80 21.98
C ASP A 72 -3.80 -20.07 21.16
N ASN A 73 -4.93 -19.47 21.52
CA ASN A 73 -6.15 -19.63 20.72
C ASN A 73 -6.15 -18.69 19.52
N VAL A 74 -6.54 -19.22 18.36
CA VAL A 74 -6.70 -18.45 17.12
C VAL A 74 -8.09 -17.83 17.05
N HIS A 75 -8.14 -16.51 16.91
CA HIS A 75 -9.37 -15.74 16.76
C HIS A 75 -9.44 -15.11 15.37
N LYS A 76 -10.62 -15.13 14.74
CA LYS A 76 -10.87 -14.46 13.45
C LYS A 76 -11.36 -13.02 13.65
N VAL A 77 -10.85 -12.09 12.86
CA VAL A 77 -11.35 -10.71 12.82
C VAL A 77 -12.34 -10.54 11.66
N SER A 78 -13.23 -9.55 11.76
CA SER A 78 -14.00 -9.12 10.58
C SER A 78 -13.14 -8.18 9.74
N PHE A 79 -13.34 -8.17 8.43
CA PHE A 79 -12.65 -7.25 7.53
C PHE A 79 -13.58 -6.91 6.37
N SER A 80 -13.73 -5.63 6.07
CA SER A 80 -14.55 -5.16 4.94
C SER A 80 -13.95 -3.91 4.33
N ILE A 81 -13.67 -3.97 3.02
CA ILE A 81 -13.24 -2.82 2.23
C ILE A 81 -14.46 -1.92 1.97
N ARG A 82 -14.28 -0.63 2.19
CA ARG A 82 -15.29 0.41 1.95
C ARG A 82 -15.02 1.18 0.67
N GLU A 83 -13.76 1.57 0.46
CA GLU A 83 -13.34 2.32 -0.71
C GLU A 83 -11.85 2.08 -1.00
N ILE A 84 -11.49 2.03 -2.29
CA ILE A 84 -10.11 2.08 -2.75
C ILE A 84 -10.01 3.11 -3.87
N THR A 85 -9.01 4.00 -3.76
CA THR A 85 -8.71 4.99 -4.79
C THR A 85 -7.22 5.06 -5.10
N ARG A 86 -6.88 5.44 -6.33
CA ARG A 86 -5.55 5.87 -6.76
C ARG A 86 -5.65 7.29 -7.30
N ASP A 87 -4.84 8.19 -6.75
CA ASP A 87 -4.81 9.61 -7.10
C ASP A 87 -6.21 10.27 -7.06
N GLY A 88 -6.99 9.90 -6.05
CA GLY A 88 -8.35 10.40 -5.81
C GLY A 88 -9.44 9.79 -6.69
N HIS A 89 -9.11 8.89 -7.60
CA HIS A 89 -10.07 8.20 -8.47
C HIS A 89 -10.28 6.77 -8.01
N ARG A 90 -11.51 6.24 -8.15
CA ARG A 90 -11.80 4.84 -7.80
C ARG A 90 -10.87 3.91 -8.56
N GLU A 91 -10.24 3.00 -7.84
CA GLU A 91 -9.28 2.04 -8.40
C GLU A 91 -9.89 0.64 -8.40
N ASP A 92 -9.53 -0.15 -9.41
CA ASP A 92 -9.89 -1.57 -9.43
C ASP A 92 -9.08 -2.33 -8.39
N TYR A 93 -9.69 -3.36 -7.82
CA TYR A 93 -8.99 -4.22 -6.88
C TYR A 93 -9.54 -5.64 -6.96
N HIS A 94 -8.73 -6.58 -6.52
CA HIS A 94 -9.17 -7.94 -6.25
C HIS A 94 -8.49 -8.46 -4.99
N THR A 95 -9.05 -9.52 -4.42
CA THR A 95 -8.56 -10.11 -3.19
C THR A 95 -8.26 -11.58 -3.38
N ALA A 96 -7.20 -12.06 -2.75
CA ALA A 96 -6.87 -13.48 -2.67
C ALA A 96 -6.60 -13.87 -1.20
N SER A 97 -6.98 -15.08 -0.81
CA SER A 97 -6.55 -15.60 0.48
C SER A 97 -5.07 -15.96 0.44
N ASN A 98 -4.35 -15.71 1.54
CA ASN A 98 -2.97 -16.16 1.73
C ASN A 98 -2.88 -16.96 3.05
N SER A 99 -1.68 -17.37 3.47
CA SER A 99 -1.47 -18.16 4.69
C SER A 99 -1.85 -17.43 5.99
N GLU A 100 -1.89 -16.09 5.97
CA GLU A 100 -2.02 -15.25 7.15
C GLU A 100 -3.36 -14.48 7.22
N GLY A 101 -4.11 -14.47 6.10
CA GLY A 101 -5.36 -13.73 5.97
C GLY A 101 -5.72 -13.47 4.51
N ILE A 102 -5.71 -12.19 4.14
CA ILE A 102 -6.13 -11.71 2.82
C ILE A 102 -5.05 -10.80 2.22
N ARG A 103 -4.77 -11.02 0.94
CA ARG A 103 -4.02 -10.09 0.11
C ARG A 103 -4.98 -9.27 -0.74
N ILE A 104 -4.84 -7.97 -0.72
CA ILE A 104 -5.62 -7.00 -1.48
C ILE A 104 -4.70 -6.45 -2.55
N TYR A 105 -5.00 -6.70 -3.82
CA TYR A 105 -4.28 -6.12 -4.94
C TYR A 105 -5.00 -4.86 -5.39
N LEU A 106 -4.31 -3.73 -5.35
CA LEU A 106 -4.80 -2.40 -5.72
C LEU A 106 -4.26 -2.06 -7.10
N GLY A 107 -5.08 -2.30 -8.12
CA GLY A 107 -4.67 -2.23 -9.51
C GLY A 107 -5.35 -3.29 -10.38
N ASN A 108 -5.11 -3.18 -11.68
CA ASN A 108 -5.62 -4.09 -12.70
C ASN A 108 -4.45 -4.81 -13.39
N ALA A 109 -4.50 -6.15 -13.42
CA ALA A 109 -3.43 -6.97 -13.99
C ALA A 109 -3.22 -6.75 -15.50
N ASP A 110 -4.22 -6.21 -16.20
CA ASP A 110 -4.15 -5.91 -17.64
C ASP A 110 -3.65 -4.48 -17.93
N VAL A 111 -3.44 -3.66 -16.91
CA VAL A 111 -3.03 -2.25 -17.04
C VAL A 111 -1.65 -2.05 -16.44
N TYR A 112 -0.71 -1.55 -17.24
CA TYR A 112 0.60 -1.13 -16.76
C TYR A 112 0.57 0.32 -16.31
N LEU A 113 1.26 0.62 -15.21
CA LEU A 113 1.51 1.97 -14.74
C LEU A 113 2.71 2.56 -15.49
N ASP A 114 2.58 3.80 -15.93
CA ASP A 114 3.72 4.60 -16.36
C ASP A 114 4.61 4.93 -15.15
N PRO A 115 5.94 5.10 -15.32
CA PRO A 115 6.80 5.55 -14.26
C PRO A 115 6.32 6.89 -13.67
N GLY A 116 6.27 6.99 -12.35
CA GLY A 116 5.74 8.15 -11.67
C GLY A 116 5.28 7.87 -10.24
N THR A 117 4.82 8.93 -9.57
CA THR A 117 4.34 8.84 -8.21
C THR A 117 2.83 8.62 -8.17
N TYR A 118 2.38 7.64 -7.40
CA TYR A 118 0.98 7.28 -7.22
C TYR A 118 0.61 7.32 -5.74
N THR A 119 -0.59 7.80 -5.44
CA THR A 119 -1.15 7.81 -4.08
C THR A 119 -2.34 6.87 -3.99
N TYR A 120 -2.17 5.76 -3.30
CA TYR A 120 -3.24 4.81 -3.00
C TYR A 120 -3.90 5.17 -1.68
N ARG A 121 -5.22 5.04 -1.62
CA ARG A 121 -5.99 5.19 -0.39
C ARG A 121 -6.88 3.97 -0.23
N ILE A 122 -6.83 3.37 0.96
CA ILE A 122 -7.62 2.19 1.34
C ILE A 122 -8.46 2.56 2.55
N HIS A 123 -9.78 2.54 2.40
CA HIS A 123 -10.70 2.68 3.52
C HIS A 123 -11.34 1.32 3.80
N TYR A 124 -11.15 0.82 5.01
CA TYR A 124 -11.72 -0.45 5.43
C TYR A 124 -12.16 -0.40 6.90
N GLN A 125 -12.96 -1.39 7.27
CA GLN A 125 -13.38 -1.60 8.64
C GLN A 125 -13.03 -3.00 9.10
N THR A 126 -12.54 -3.10 10.33
CA THR A 126 -12.22 -4.37 10.99
C THR A 126 -12.69 -4.36 12.43
N GLY A 127 -13.25 -5.47 12.89
CA GLY A 127 -13.73 -5.63 14.25
C GLY A 127 -12.94 -6.70 15.00
N ARG A 128 -13.19 -6.81 16.30
CA ARG A 128 -12.51 -7.76 17.22
C ARG A 128 -10.99 -7.52 17.33
N GLN A 129 -10.56 -6.28 17.14
CA GLN A 129 -9.16 -5.86 17.29
C GLN A 129 -8.81 -5.39 18.71
N ILE A 130 -9.85 -5.16 19.53
CA ILE A 130 -9.70 -4.71 20.91
C ILE A 130 -9.78 -5.93 21.82
N ARG A 131 -8.77 -6.08 22.67
CA ARG A 131 -8.70 -7.11 23.70
C ARG A 131 -9.13 -6.51 25.04
N PHE A 132 -10.00 -7.22 25.75
CA PHE A 132 -10.40 -6.87 27.11
C PHE A 132 -9.67 -7.82 28.07
N LEU A 133 -8.62 -7.31 28.71
CA LEU A 133 -7.82 -8.05 29.69
C LEU A 133 -8.31 -7.71 31.11
N PRO A 134 -7.96 -8.51 32.13
CA PRO A 134 -8.44 -8.29 33.50
C PRO A 134 -8.12 -6.89 34.06
N GLU A 135 -6.95 -6.33 33.70
CA GLU A 135 -6.44 -5.08 34.25
C GLU A 135 -6.60 -3.87 33.30
N HIS A 136 -6.77 -4.11 32.00
CA HIS A 136 -6.84 -3.03 31.00
C HIS A 136 -7.49 -3.49 29.70
N THR A 137 -7.83 -2.51 28.86
CA THR A 137 -8.22 -2.75 27.47
C THR A 137 -7.02 -2.44 26.57
N GLU A 138 -6.75 -3.30 25.60
CA GLU A 138 -5.61 -3.19 24.70
C GLU A 138 -6.07 -3.13 23.24
N LEU A 139 -5.46 -2.23 22.47
CA LEU A 139 -5.44 -2.26 21.01
C LEU A 139 -3.99 -2.40 20.57
N PHE A 140 -3.65 -3.56 20.00
CA PHE A 140 -2.38 -3.77 19.31
C PHE A 140 -2.62 -3.64 17.80
N TRP A 141 -1.85 -2.77 17.14
CA TRP A 141 -2.04 -2.48 15.73
C TRP A 141 -0.70 -2.30 15.01
N ASN A 142 -0.32 -3.29 14.20
CA ASN A 142 0.84 -3.19 13.33
C ASN A 142 0.47 -2.42 12.06
N VAL A 143 0.83 -1.14 12.01
CA VAL A 143 0.45 -0.22 10.93
C VAL A 143 1.07 -0.63 9.59
N THR A 144 2.36 -0.94 9.58
CA THR A 144 3.12 -1.17 8.33
C THR A 144 3.13 -2.62 7.89
N GLY A 145 2.84 -3.57 8.78
CA GLY A 145 3.03 -4.99 8.51
C GLY A 145 4.46 -5.43 8.78
N ASN A 146 4.78 -6.67 8.40
CA ASN A 146 6.07 -7.32 8.67
C ASN A 146 6.82 -7.81 7.43
N ASP A 147 6.22 -7.66 6.23
CA ASP A 147 6.70 -8.25 4.96
C ASP A 147 6.72 -7.23 3.82
#